data_AF-A0A9P1YHP0-F1
#
_entry.id   AF-A0A9P1YHP0-F1
#
_cell.length_a   1.000
_cell.length_b   1.000
_cell.length_c   1.000
_cell.angle_alpha   90.00
_cell.angle_beta   90.00
_cell.angle_gamma   90.00
#
_symmetry.space_group_name_H-M   'P 1'
#
loop_
_entity.id
_entity.type
_entity.pdbx_description
1 polymer ?
#
loop_
_entity_poly.entity_id
_entity_poly.type
_entity_poly.pdbx_seq_one_letter_code
_entity_poly.pdbx_strand_id
1 'polypeptide(L)'
;MKHTHDSIRAIAIEYAEKNKTEYYSLEFISAKPSTFATGYWDVGFSIKDSEGNELDGPQLLALNDNTGEIKAIEELINEKLND
;
A
#
# COMPACT_ATOMS: atom_id res chain seq x y z
N MET A 1 10.59 13.14 9.15
CA MET A 1 10.67 12.22 10.32
C MET A 1 10.18 10.88 9.80
N LYS A 2 10.91 9.78 10.01
CA LYS A 2 10.49 8.47 9.49
C LYS A 2 9.25 7.97 10.22
N HIS A 3 8.28 7.44 9.48
CA HIS A 3 7.10 6.79 10.00
C HIS A 3 7.46 5.50 10.75
N THR A 4 6.84 5.30 11.91
CA THR A 4 6.87 4.03 12.66
C THR A 4 5.93 3.01 12.01
N HIS A 5 6.08 1.73 12.36
CA HIS A 5 5.17 0.65 11.91
C HIS A 5 3.69 1.00 12.15
N ASP A 6 3.35 1.50 13.34
CA ASP A 6 1.97 1.88 13.67
C ASP A 6 1.45 3.03 12.78
N SER A 7 2.29 4.03 12.50
CA SER A 7 1.88 5.11 11.58
C SER A 7 1.78 4.65 10.13
N ILE A 8 2.65 3.75 9.68
CA ILE A 8 2.55 3.10 8.36
C ILE A 8 1.21 2.36 8.23
N ARG A 9 0.85 1.57 9.25
CA ARG A 9 -0.44 0.88 9.30
C ARG A 9 -1.61 1.85 9.26
N ALA A 10 -1.56 2.94 10.03
CA ALA A 10 -2.61 3.95 10.04
C ALA A 10 -2.80 4.61 8.67
N ILE A 11 -1.70 4.99 8.00
CA ILE A 11 -1.73 5.58 6.66
C ILE A 11 -2.29 4.60 5.64
N ALA A 12 -1.89 3.32 5.70
CA ALA A 12 -2.40 2.30 4.80
C ALA A 12 -3.92 2.08 4.96
N ILE A 13 -4.43 2.07 6.20
CA ILE A 13 -5.87 1.97 6.47
C ILE A 13 -6.60 3.23 5.96
N GLU A 14 -6.06 4.42 6.21
CA GLU A 14 -6.66 5.67 5.71
C GLU A 14 -6.71 5.71 4.17
N TYR A 15 -5.66 5.21 3.51
CA TYR A 15 -5.64 5.05 2.06
C TYR A 15 -6.72 4.09 1.56
N ALA A 16 -6.88 2.94 2.21
CA ALA A 16 -7.93 1.98 1.87
C ALA A 16 -9.33 2.59 1.98
N GLU A 17 -9.62 3.30 3.07
CA GLU A 17 -10.91 3.99 3.26
C GLU A 17 -11.16 5.08 2.21
N LYS A 18 -10.14 5.88 1.87
CA LYS A 18 -10.24 6.94 0.85
C LYS A 18 -10.48 6.41 -0.56
N ASN A 19 -10.00 5.21 -0.88
CA ASN A 19 -10.10 4.61 -2.21
C ASN A 19 -11.24 3.59 -2.32
N LYS A 20 -12.06 3.43 -1.28
CA LYS A 20 -13.25 2.59 -1.32
C LYS A 20 -14.24 3.10 -2.37
N THR A 21 -14.76 2.20 -3.18
CA THR A 21 -15.77 2.50 -4.20
C THR A 21 -17.02 1.63 -4.00
N GLU A 22 -18.03 1.82 -4.85
CA GLU A 22 -19.20 0.93 -4.89
C GLU A 22 -18.90 -0.47 -5.43
N TYR A 23 -17.77 -0.64 -6.15
CA TYR A 23 -17.40 -1.90 -6.80
C TYR A 23 -16.39 -2.71 -5.98
N TYR A 24 -15.50 -2.03 -5.27
CA TYR A 24 -14.46 -2.68 -4.50
C TYR A 24 -14.02 -1.84 -3.30
N SER A 25 -13.41 -2.55 -2.34
CA SER A 25 -12.70 -1.97 -1.20
C SER A 25 -11.34 -2.65 -1.02
N LEU A 26 -10.43 -1.95 -0.36
CA LEU A 26 -9.16 -2.49 0.08
C LEU A 26 -9.24 -2.77 1.58
N GLU A 27 -8.70 -3.89 2.02
CA GLU A 27 -8.56 -4.21 3.45
C GLU A 27 -7.09 -4.47 3.75
N PHE A 28 -6.56 -3.75 4.75
CA PHE A 28 -5.16 -3.85 5.13
C PHE A 28 -4.83 -5.24 5.69
N ILE A 29 -3.82 -5.90 5.11
CA ILE A 29 -3.32 -7.21 5.57
C ILE A 29 -2.02 -7.05 6.34
N SER A 30 -1.03 -6.35 5.75
CA SER A 30 0.32 -6.32 6.29
C SER A 30 1.12 -5.10 5.86
N ALA A 31 2.13 -4.75 6.66
CA ALA A 31 3.14 -3.78 6.35
C ALA A 31 4.51 -4.29 6.82
N LYS A 32 5.49 -4.27 5.94
CA LYS A 32 6.89 -4.61 6.26
C LYS A 32 7.85 -3.65 5.56
N PRO A 33 9.05 -3.39 6.11
CA PRO A 33 10.06 -2.61 5.39
C PRO A 33 10.33 -3.25 4.03
N SER A 34 10.41 -2.44 2.98
CA SER A 34 10.63 -2.94 1.63
C SER A 34 12.04 -3.50 1.49
N THR A 35 12.15 -4.72 0.96
CA THR A 35 13.45 -5.30 0.59
C THR A 35 13.93 -4.82 -0.78
N PHE A 36 13.04 -4.23 -1.57
CA PHE A 36 13.31 -3.76 -2.94
C PHE A 36 13.66 -2.27 -2.98
N ALA A 37 12.98 -1.44 -2.18
CA ALA A 37 13.14 0.01 -2.20
C ALA A 37 13.49 0.57 -0.81
N THR A 38 14.76 0.93 -0.61
CA THR A 38 15.21 1.58 0.63
C THR A 38 14.41 2.86 0.88
N GLY A 39 13.91 3.03 2.11
CA GLY A 39 13.07 4.16 2.47
C GLY A 39 11.58 3.95 2.18
N TYR A 40 11.18 2.74 1.78
CA TYR A 40 9.78 2.37 1.57
C TYR A 40 9.37 1.18 2.42
N TRP A 41 8.06 1.02 2.57
CA TRP A 41 7.38 -0.11 3.16
C TRP A 41 6.53 -0.81 2.10
N ASP A 42 6.58 -2.14 2.06
CA ASP A 42 5.64 -2.94 1.27
C ASP A 42 4.36 -3.10 2.10
N VAL A 43 3.25 -2.56 1.60
CA VAL A 43 1.93 -2.63 2.23
C VAL A 43 1.00 -3.49 1.38
N GLY A 44 0.43 -4.53 1.99
CA GLY A 44 -0.44 -5.50 1.33
C GLY A 44 -1.90 -5.29 1.69
N PHE A 45 -2.77 -5.35 0.68
CA PHE A 45 -4.22 -5.21 0.79
C PHE A 45 -4.95 -6.38 0.15
N SER A 46 -6.01 -6.90 0.78
CA SER A 46 -6.98 -7.75 0.07
C SER A 46 -7.98 -6.86 -0.66
N ILE A 47 -8.34 -7.24 -1.88
CA ILE A 47 -9.36 -6.56 -2.67
C ILE A 47 -10.68 -7.28 -2.42
N LYS A 48 -11.66 -6.57 -1.87
CA LYS A 48 -12.99 -7.11 -1.58
C LYS A 48 -14.05 -6.47 -2.46
N ASP A 49 -15.06 -7.22 -2.88
CA ASP A 49 -16.27 -6.67 -3.51
C ASP A 49 -17.17 -5.94 -2.50
N SER A 50 -18.31 -5.44 -2.96
CA SER A 50 -19.28 -4.74 -2.12
C SER A 50 -19.98 -5.63 -1.07
N GLU A 51 -19.92 -6.96 -1.25
CA GLU A 51 -20.44 -7.96 -0.32
C GLU A 51 -19.37 -8.44 0.68
N GLY A 52 -18.11 -8.03 0.50
CA GLY A 52 -16.97 -8.40 1.33
C GLY A 52 -16.25 -9.67 0.86
N ASN A 53 -16.59 -10.22 -0.30
CA ASN A 53 -15.89 -11.37 -0.87
C ASN A 53 -14.57 -10.95 -1.50
N GLU A 54 -13.55 -11.80 -1.43
CA GLU A 54 -12.27 -11.54 -2.07
C GLU A 54 -12.36 -11.67 -3.59
N LEU A 55 -11.96 -10.62 -4.31
CA LEU A 55 -12.01 -10.57 -5.78
C LEU A 55 -10.76 -11.17 -6.42
N ASP A 56 -9.59 -10.94 -5.82
CA ASP A 56 -8.28 -11.36 -6.34
C ASP A 56 -7.28 -11.44 -5.18
N GLY A 57 -6.09 -11.99 -5.47
CA GLY A 57 -4.96 -12.00 -4.56
C GLY A 57 -4.55 -10.60 -4.08
N PRO A 58 -3.67 -10.54 -3.05
CA PRO A 58 -3.40 -9.27 -2.38
C PRO A 58 -2.70 -8.28 -3.29
N GLN A 59 -3.20 -7.05 -3.32
CA GLN A 59 -2.53 -5.92 -3.95
C GLN A 59 -1.37 -5.46 -3.07
N LEU A 60 -0.17 -5.40 -3.64
CA LEU A 60 1.01 -4.91 -2.97
C LEU A 60 1.33 -3.50 -3.48
N LEU A 61 1.41 -2.54 -2.56
CA LEU A 61 1.78 -1.15 -2.85
C LEU A 61 3.00 -0.77 -2.02
N ALA A 62 3.68 0.30 -2.43
CA ALA A 62 4.83 0.83 -1.71
C ALA A 62 4.47 2.15 -1.02
N LEU A 63 4.86 2.28 0.25
CA LEU A 63 4.62 3.47 1.06
C LEU A 63 5.96 4.11 1.46
N ASN A 64 6.17 5.37 1.09
CA ASN A 64 7.39 6.11 1.43
C ASN A 64 7.47 6.44 2.94
N ASP A 65 8.54 6.01 3.60
CA ASP A 65 8.69 6.13 5.06
C ASP A 65 8.86 7.57 5.57
N ASN A 66 9.11 8.55 4.70
CA ASN A 66 9.25 9.96 5.06
C ASN A 66 8.06 10.83 4.69
N THR A 67 7.38 10.51 3.58
CA THR A 67 6.28 11.34 3.05
C THR A 67 4.89 10.76 3.33
N GLY A 68 4.80 9.45 3.60
CA GLY A 68 3.51 8.75 3.72
C GLY A 68 2.82 8.52 2.36
N GLU A 69 3.46 8.88 1.26
CA GLU A 69 2.93 8.68 -0.09
C GLU A 69 2.87 7.19 -0.43
N ILE A 70 1.75 6.76 -1.02
CA ILE A 70 1.54 5.38 -1.50
C ILE A 70 1.55 5.39 -3.02
N LYS A 71 2.34 4.47 -3.60
CA LYS A 71 2.46 4.28 -5.05
C LYS A 71 2.39 2.81 -5.43
N ALA A 72 2.10 2.55 -6.70
CA ALA A 72 2.30 1.22 -7.29
C ALA A 72 3.80 0.86 -7.29
N ILE A 73 4.13 -0.42 -7.12
CA ILE A 73 5.53 -0.87 -7.13
C ILE A 73 6.16 -0.67 -8.50
N GLU A 74 5.37 -0.83 -9.56
CA GLU A 74 5.77 -0.61 -10.96
C GLU A 74 6.24 0.83 -11.19
N GLU A 75 5.62 1.81 -10.54
CA GLU A 75 6.06 3.21 -10.61
C GLU A 75 7.47 3.36 -10.01
N LEU A 76 7.75 2.73 -8.86
CA LEU A 76 9.07 2.75 -8.25
C LEU A 76 10.13 2.02 -9.08
N ILE A 77 9.76 0.92 -9.74
CA ILE A 77 10.65 0.22 -10.66
C ILE A 77 11.01 1.13 -11.83
N ASN A 78 10.03 1.80 -12.42
CA ASN A 78 10.24 2.70 -13.54
C ASN A 78 11.07 3.92 -13.16
N GLU A 79 10.86 4.51 -11.97
CA GLU A 79 11.70 5.58 -11.44
C GLU A 79 13.17 5.12 -11.35
N LYS A 80 13.43 3.94 -10.79
CA LYS A 80 14.79 3.38 -10.68
C LYS A 80 15.47 3.03 -12.00
N LEU A 81 14.71 2.70 -13.05
CA LEU A 81 15.27 2.34 -14.35
C LEU A 81 15.64 3.56 -15.20
N ASN A 82 15.12 4.74 -14.84
CA ASN A 82 15.36 6.00 -15.55
C ASN A 82 16.41 6.90 -14.87
N ASP A 83 16.92 6.49 -13.70
CA ASP A 83 18.05 7.10 -12.97
C ASP A 83 19.39 6.45 -13.36
#